data_AF-I5AWD1-F1
#
_entry.id   AF-I5AWD1-F1
#
_cell.length_a   1.000
_cell.length_b   1.000
_cell.length_c   1.000
_cell.angle_alpha   90.00
_cell.angle_beta   90.00
_cell.angle_gamma   90.00
#
_symmetry.space_group_name_H-M   'P 1'
#
loop_
_entity.id
_entity.type
_entity.pdbx_description
1 polymer ?
#
loop_
_entity_poly.entity_id
_entity_poly.type
_entity_poly.pdbx_seq_one_letter_code
_entity_poly.pdbx_strand_id
1 'polypeptide(L)'
;MIKRKATTYHQIARKQKCYALSKYFHLSDDALTFIYDFLSESDENHVECTRNQIALMRGPQTVHYVQAAPIKYDFDGISIDNATMKVVEHRVVGTSSSSGSSGRSSNNNNNNNNNNNNNNNNN
;
A
#
# COMPACT_ATOMS: atom_id res chain seq x y z
N MET A 1 17.90 -2.15 -13.64
CA MET A 1 17.91 -3.23 -12.64
C MET A 1 18.43 -2.70 -11.30
N ILE A 2 18.04 -3.32 -10.17
CA ILE A 2 18.54 -2.96 -8.82
C ILE A 2 20.06 -3.14 -8.77
N LYS A 3 20.78 -2.07 -8.45
CA LYS A 3 22.26 -1.99 -8.51
C LYS A 3 23.00 -2.77 -7.41
N ARG A 4 22.30 -3.17 -6.33
CA ARG A 4 22.90 -3.89 -5.19
C ARG A 4 23.22 -5.34 -5.54
N LYS A 5 24.29 -5.93 -5.01
CA LYS A 5 24.49 -7.40 -5.07
C LYS A 5 23.62 -8.06 -4.00
N ALA A 6 22.93 -9.14 -4.33
CA ALA A 6 22.18 -9.94 -3.37
C ALA A 6 22.87 -11.30 -3.24
N THR A 7 23.27 -11.66 -2.03
CA THR A 7 24.00 -12.90 -1.72
C THR A 7 23.25 -13.76 -0.71
N THR A 8 22.43 -13.16 0.15
CA THR A 8 21.61 -13.89 1.12
C THR A 8 20.22 -14.17 0.57
N TYR A 9 19.56 -15.20 1.11
CA TYR A 9 18.16 -15.52 0.78
C TYR A 9 17.24 -14.30 0.95
N HIS A 10 17.34 -13.59 2.07
CA HIS A 10 16.53 -12.40 2.35
C HIS A 10 16.75 -11.28 1.32
N GLN A 11 18.00 -11.05 0.89
CA GLN A 11 18.30 -10.04 -0.13
C GLN A 11 17.73 -10.45 -1.50
N ILE A 12 17.81 -11.72 -1.86
CA ILE A 12 17.24 -12.25 -3.11
C ILE A 12 15.72 -12.12 -3.09
N ALA A 13 15.07 -12.55 -2.01
CA ALA A 13 13.62 -12.45 -1.85
C ALA A 13 13.14 -10.98 -1.87
N ARG A 14 13.85 -10.08 -1.20
CA ARG A 14 13.55 -8.63 -1.22
C ARG A 14 13.64 -8.06 -2.63
N LYS A 15 14.70 -8.39 -3.39
CA LYS A 15 14.81 -7.99 -4.80
C LYS A 15 13.67 -8.52 -5.65
N GLN A 16 13.31 -9.79 -5.49
CA GLN A 16 12.21 -10.40 -6.24
C GLN A 16 10.89 -9.66 -5.98
N LYS A 17 10.63 -9.26 -4.73
CA LYS A 17 9.45 -8.43 -4.39
C LYS A 17 9.48 -7.05 -5.03
N CYS A 18 10.63 -6.38 -5.04
CA CYS A 18 10.78 -5.09 -5.72
C CYS A 18 10.54 -5.22 -7.24
N TYR A 19 11.04 -6.28 -7.87
CA TYR A 19 10.76 -6.54 -9.29
C TYR A 19 9.31 -6.96 -9.55
N ALA A 20 8.68 -7.66 -8.62
CA ALA A 20 7.25 -7.93 -8.70
C ALA A 20 6.44 -6.63 -8.64
N LEU A 21 6.83 -5.66 -7.82
CA LEU A 21 6.21 -4.33 -7.79
C LEU A 21 6.31 -3.59 -9.14
N SER A 22 7.44 -3.72 -9.86
CA SER A 22 7.57 -3.13 -11.21
C SER A 22 6.65 -3.74 -12.28
N LYS A 23 5.92 -4.82 -11.97
CA LYS A 23 4.85 -5.31 -12.86
C LYS A 23 3.56 -4.49 -12.74
N TYR A 24 3.41 -3.72 -11.66
CA TYR A 24 2.23 -2.91 -11.39
C TYR A 24 2.46 -1.41 -11.62
N PHE A 25 3.71 -0.95 -11.52
CA PHE A 25 4.07 0.47 -11.68
C PHE A 25 5.26 0.66 -12.63
N HIS A 26 5.24 1.77 -13.37
CA HIS A 26 6.38 2.27 -14.13
C HIS A 26 7.44 2.82 -13.16
N LEU A 27 8.35 1.95 -12.74
CA LEU A 27 9.45 2.29 -11.83
C LEU A 27 10.78 2.38 -12.57
N SER A 28 11.52 3.45 -12.30
CA SER A 28 12.91 3.56 -12.72
C SER A 28 13.81 2.65 -11.89
N ASP A 29 15.01 2.39 -12.41
CA ASP A 29 16.03 1.61 -11.70
C ASP A 29 16.44 2.21 -10.37
N ASP A 30 16.48 3.55 -10.30
CA ASP A 30 16.81 4.27 -9.08
C ASP A 30 15.66 4.20 -8.07
N ALA A 31 14.41 4.29 -8.52
CA ALA A 31 13.25 4.08 -7.65
C ALA A 31 13.21 2.65 -7.07
N LEU A 32 13.47 1.63 -7.91
CA LEU A 32 13.57 0.24 -7.45
C LEU A 32 14.71 0.03 -6.46
N THR A 33 15.87 0.65 -6.70
CA THR A 33 17.02 0.57 -5.80
C THR A 33 16.72 1.27 -4.48
N PHE A 34 16.04 2.42 -4.52
CA PHE A 34 15.64 3.18 -3.34
C PHE A 34 14.65 2.40 -2.47
N ILE A 35 13.61 1.81 -3.08
CA ILE A 35 12.64 0.96 -2.36
C ILE A 35 13.35 -0.26 -1.74
N TYR A 36 14.26 -0.89 -2.49
CA TYR A 36 15.03 -2.02 -1.98
C TYR A 36 15.90 -1.65 -0.78
N ASP A 37 16.62 -0.53 -0.86
CA ASP A 37 17.50 -0.05 0.21
C ASP A 37 16.65 0.30 1.44
N PHE A 38 15.52 1.00 1.26
CA PHE A 38 14.59 1.34 2.34
C PHE A 38 14.09 0.09 3.08
N LEU A 39 13.61 -0.94 2.37
CA LEU A 39 13.17 -2.20 2.99
C LEU A 39 14.32 -2.95 3.70
N SER A 40 15.58 -2.63 3.40
CA SER A 40 16.74 -3.27 4.01
C SER A 40 17.19 -2.62 5.32
N GLU A 41 16.78 -1.39 5.59
CA GLU A 41 17.22 -0.62 6.76
C GLU A 41 16.64 -1.15 8.08
N SER A 42 15.40 -1.63 8.07
CA SER A 42 14.68 -2.11 9.26
C SER A 42 13.58 -3.10 8.88
N ASP A 43 13.25 -4.01 9.80
CA ASP A 43 12.09 -4.91 9.66
C ASP A 43 10.74 -4.21 9.89
N GLU A 44 10.74 -3.01 10.47
CA GLU A 44 9.54 -2.17 10.59
C GLU A 44 9.19 -1.44 9.28
N ASN A 45 10.14 -1.38 8.34
CA ASN A 45 9.95 -0.70 7.08
C ASN A 45 9.09 -1.57 6.15
N HIS A 46 8.06 -0.95 5.58
CA HIS A 46 7.20 -1.58 4.59
C HIS A 46 6.74 -0.56 3.56
N VAL A 47 6.18 -1.06 2.46
CA VAL A 47 5.66 -0.26 1.36
C VAL A 47 4.18 -0.50 1.27
N GLU A 48 3.40 0.57 1.23
CA GLU A 48 1.96 0.53 0.96
C GLU A 48 1.67 1.28 -0.33
N CYS A 49 1.07 0.61 -1.30
CA CYS A 49 0.74 1.18 -2.58
C CYS A 49 -0.78 1.25 -2.76
N THR A 50 -1.25 2.37 -3.30
CA THR A 50 -2.57 2.47 -3.95
C THR A 50 -2.35 2.67 -5.44
N ARG A 51 -3.42 2.74 -6.23
CA ARG A 51 -3.32 2.97 -7.68
C ARG A 51 -2.53 4.22 -8.07
N ASN A 52 -2.49 5.21 -7.19
CA ASN A 52 -1.93 6.53 -7.52
C ASN A 52 -0.65 6.85 -6.76
N GLN A 53 -0.25 6.03 -5.78
CA GLN A 53 0.89 6.34 -4.94
C GLN A 53 1.58 5.08 -4.41
N ILE A 54 2.89 5.20 -4.21
CA ILE A 54 3.70 4.24 -3.48
C ILE A 54 4.22 4.95 -2.24
N ALA A 55 3.76 4.54 -1.06
CA ALA A 55 4.17 5.10 0.23
C ALA A 55 5.21 4.20 0.89
N LEU A 56 6.32 4.79 1.33
CA LEU A 56 7.33 4.14 2.16
C LEU A 56 7.02 4.42 3.63
N MET A 57 6.80 3.36 4.38
CA MET A 57 6.27 3.39 5.74
C MET A 57 7.32 2.89 6.72
N ARG A 58 7.49 3.58 7.84
CA ARG A 58 8.28 3.12 8.99
C ARG A 58 7.32 2.97 10.17
N GLY A 59 6.94 1.73 10.47
CA GLY A 59 5.77 1.47 11.32
C GLY A 59 4.54 2.22 10.78
N PRO A 60 3.72 2.89 11.60
CA PRO A 60 2.51 3.56 11.13
C PRO A 60 2.75 4.87 10.37
N GLN A 61 4.01 5.35 10.28
CA GLN A 61 4.32 6.67 9.72
C GLN A 61 4.77 6.58 8.26
N THR A 62 4.18 7.41 7.40
CA THR A 62 4.68 7.60 6.04
C THR A 62 5.92 8.49 6.04
N VAL A 63 7.02 7.96 5.54
CA VAL A 63 8.31 8.65 5.46
C VAL A 63 8.49 9.32 4.10
N HIS A 64 8.03 8.68 3.03
CA HIS A 64 8.25 9.18 1.67
C HIS A 64 7.22 8.64 0.68
N TYR A 65 6.96 9.39 -0.40
CA TYR A 65 6.15 8.94 -1.52
C TYR A 65 7.00 8.81 -2.78
N VAL A 66 7.02 7.61 -3.36
CA VAL A 66 7.63 7.38 -4.67
C VAL A 66 6.58 7.66 -5.73
N GLN A 67 6.86 8.64 -6.58
CA GLN A 67 6.00 8.98 -7.71
C GLN A 67 6.19 7.95 -8.83
N ALA A 68 5.13 7.21 -9.16
CA ALA A 68 5.13 6.22 -10.23
C ALA A 68 3.71 6.06 -10.80
N ALA A 69 3.61 5.96 -12.13
CA ALA A 69 2.34 5.68 -12.79
C ALA A 69 2.03 4.19 -12.75
N PRO A 70 0.78 3.77 -12.47
CA PRO A 70 0.39 2.38 -12.57
C PRO A 70 0.42 1.91 -14.04
N ILE A 71 0.81 0.66 -14.27
CA ILE A 71 0.79 0.01 -15.59
C ILE A 71 -0.64 -0.47 -15.91
N LYS A 72 -1.35 -0.99 -14.91
CA LYS A 72 -2.73 -1.45 -14.98
C LYS A 72 -3.48 -1.06 -13.71
N TYR A 73 -4.80 -1.09 -13.77
CA TYR A 73 -5.70 -0.72 -12.67
C TYR A 73 -6.46 -1.94 -12.10
N ASP A 74 -5.88 -3.13 -12.23
CA ASP A 74 -6.44 -4.42 -11.78
C ASP A 74 -6.16 -4.72 -10.29
N PHE A 75 -5.66 -3.75 -9.55
CA PHE A 75 -5.42 -3.84 -8.11
C PHE A 75 -5.97 -2.60 -7.38
N ASP A 76 -6.36 -2.79 -6.13
CA ASP A 76 -6.77 -1.72 -5.20
C ASP A 76 -5.63 -1.33 -4.26
N GLY A 77 -4.75 -2.27 -3.91
CA GLY A 77 -3.57 -1.98 -3.12
C GLY A 77 -2.50 -3.07 -3.14
N ILE A 78 -1.28 -2.70 -2.79
CA ILE A 78 -0.14 -3.63 -2.67
C ILE A 78 0.60 -3.31 -1.38
N SER A 79 0.87 -4.32 -0.57
CA SER A 79 1.68 -4.20 0.65
C SER A 79 2.93 -5.07 0.52
N ILE A 80 4.10 -4.51 0.82
CA ILE A 80 5.40 -5.22 0.78
C ILE A 80 6.15 -4.96 2.06
N ASP A 81 6.51 -6.03 2.77
CA ASP A 81 7.41 -5.99 3.93
C ASP A 81 8.60 -6.94 3.69
N ASN A 82 9.46 -7.15 4.70
CA ASN A 82 10.61 -8.06 4.57
C ASN A 82 10.23 -9.55 4.41
N ALA A 83 9.06 -9.97 4.85
CA ALA A 83 8.56 -11.33 4.75
C ALA A 83 7.72 -11.56 3.47
N THR A 84 6.71 -10.74 3.21
CA THR A 84 5.65 -10.99 2.23
C THR A 84 5.43 -9.84 1.26
N MET A 85 4.74 -10.15 0.16
CA MET A 85 4.10 -9.19 -0.73
C MET A 85 2.65 -9.63 -0.87
N LYS A 86 1.71 -8.72 -0.60
CA LYS A 86 0.27 -8.95 -0.71
C LYS A 86 -0.31 -7.99 -1.74
N VAL A 87 -1.15 -8.50 -2.63
CA VAL A 87 -1.83 -7.72 -3.65
C VAL A 87 -3.32 -7.88 -3.41
N VAL A 88 -4.01 -6.75 -3.24
CA VAL A 88 -5.47 -6.69 -3.21
C VAL A 88 -5.92 -6.44 -4.65
N GLU A 89 -6.40 -7.49 -5.31
CA GLU A 89 -6.93 -7.39 -6.67
C GLU A 89 -8.22 -6.56 -6.69
N HIS A 90 -8.40 -5.80 -7.77
CA HIS A 90 -9.62 -5.04 -7.97
C HIS A 90 -10.76 -5.97 -8.41
N ARG A 91 -11.80 -6.07 -7.58
CA ARG A 91 -13.02 -6.81 -7.94
C ARG A 91 -14.00 -5.89 -8.67
N VAL A 92 -14.12 -6.09 -9.97
CA VAL A 92 -15.25 -5.54 -10.74
C VAL A 92 -16.46 -6.44 -10.49
N VAL A 93 -17.41 -5.99 -9.67
CA VAL A 93 -18.74 -6.61 -9.62
C VAL A 93 -19.43 -6.34 -10.95
N GLY A 94 -19.40 -7.33 -11.85
CA GLY A 94 -20.16 -7.28 -13.08
C GLY A 94 -21.66 -7.14 -12.77
N THR A 95 -22.31 -6.15 -13.38
CA THR A 95 -23.77 -6.11 -13.48
C THR A 95 -24.22 -7.23 -14.41
N SER A 96 -24.33 -8.43 -13.87
CA SER A 96 -25.14 -9.50 -14.46
C SER A 96 -26.10 -10.01 -13.38
N SER A 97 -27.38 -9.79 -13.67
CA SER A 97 -28.56 -10.09 -12.89
C SER A 97 -28.60 -11.47 -12.23
N SER A 98 -29.21 -11.45 -11.04
CA SER A 98 -30.03 -12.48 -10.37
C SER A 98 -29.45 -13.30 -9.23
N SER A 99 -30.26 -13.33 -8.17
CA SER A 99 -30.39 -14.31 -7.09
C SER A 99 -29.38 -14.31 -5.95
N GLY A 100 -29.82 -13.72 -4.84
CA GLY A 100 -29.64 -14.29 -3.50
C GLY A 100 -28.47 -13.73 -2.70
N SER A 101 -28.78 -12.89 -1.72
CA SER A 101 -28.37 -13.19 -0.35
C SER A 101 -29.10 -12.30 0.64
N SER A 102 -29.93 -12.96 1.44
CA SER A 102 -30.48 -12.49 2.70
C SER A 102 -29.42 -11.76 3.53
N GLY A 103 -29.70 -10.48 3.80
CA GLY A 103 -28.82 -9.58 4.51
C GLY A 103 -28.52 -10.05 5.93
N ARG A 104 -27.23 -10.02 6.27
CA ARG A 104 -26.78 -9.90 7.66
C ARG A 104 -26.27 -8.48 7.84
N SER A 105 -27.09 -7.71 8.53
CA SER A 105 -26.77 -6.38 9.05
C SER A 105 -25.62 -6.49 10.04
N SER A 106 -24.56 -5.72 9.81
CA SER A 106 -23.72 -5.21 10.88
C SER A 106 -23.52 -3.72 10.61
N ASN A 107 -24.41 -2.93 11.22
CA ASN A 107 -24.26 -1.49 11.40
C ASN A 107 -22.87 -1.19 11.96
N ASN A 108 -22.01 -0.52 11.18
CA ASN A 108 -20.84 0.16 11.70
C ASN A 108 -21.08 1.67 11.57
N ASN A 109 -21.80 2.24 12.55
CA ASN A 109 -21.98 3.68 12.63
C ASN A 109 -20.90 4.27 13.54
N ASN A 110 -19.79 4.66 12.92
CA ASN A 110 -18.77 5.51 13.52
C ASN A 110 -19.27 6.96 13.47
N ASN A 111 -19.93 7.42 14.54
CA ASN A 111 -20.27 8.83 14.71
C ASN A 111 -19.21 9.53 15.56
N ASN A 112 -18.22 10.07 14.86
CA ASN A 112 -17.30 11.07 15.37
C ASN A 112 -18.03 12.42 15.45
N ASN A 113 -18.55 12.79 16.62
CA ASN A 113 -19.05 14.15 16.84
C ASN A 113 -17.98 15.00 17.54
N ASN A 114 -17.13 15.61 16.72
CA ASN A 114 -16.33 16.76 17.08
C ASN A 114 -17.28 17.96 17.26
N ASN A 115 -17.63 18.32 18.49
CA ASN A 115 -18.31 19.57 18.77
C ASN A 115 -17.34 20.56 19.42
N ASN A 116 -16.59 21.24 18.56
CA ASN A 116 -16.06 22.55 18.87
C ASN A 116 -17.18 23.56 18.64
N ASN A 117 -17.79 24.08 19.70
CA ASN A 117 -18.45 25.38 19.62
C ASN A 117 -18.30 26.16 20.93
N ASN A 118 -17.30 27.04 20.91
CA ASN A 118 -17.35 28.41 21.40
C ASN A 118 -18.72 28.86 21.94
N ASN A 119 -18.80 29.14 23.25
CA ASN A 119 -19.71 30.17 23.72
C ASN A 119 -19.14 30.93 24.94
N ASN A 120 -18.54 32.06 24.59
CA ASN A 120 -18.48 33.31 25.34
C ASN A 120 -19.68 33.49 26.32
N ASN A 121 -19.44 33.60 27.62
CA ASN A 121 -20.15 34.61 28.43
C ASN A 121 -19.54 34.84 29.81
N ASN A 122 -19.44 36.12 30.13
CA ASN A 122 -19.01 36.73 31.38
C ASN A 122 -19.81 36.24 32.60
N ASN A 123 -19.12 36.05 33.73
CA ASN A 123 -19.39 36.80 34.96
C ASN A 123 -18.19 36.76 35.91
#